data_AF-A0A3A9BVA1-F1
#
_entry.id   AF-A0A3A9BVA1-F1
#
_cell.length_a   1.000
_cell.length_b   1.000
_cell.length_c   1.000
_cell.angle_alpha   90.00
_cell.angle_beta   90.00
_cell.angle_gamma   90.00
#
_symmetry.space_group_name_H-M   'P 1'
#
loop_
_entity.id
_entity.type
_entity.pdbx_description
1 polymer ?
#
loop_
_entity_poly.entity_id
_entity_poly.type
_entity_poly.pdbx_seq_one_letter_code
_entity_poly.pdbx_strand_id
1 'polypeptide(L)' 'MQNAQEQWLLCPVCNHKTRIKLRQDTVIERLPLYCPKCRKEILVNVEQLKIMIIKEPDAQTQSR' A
#
# COMPACT_ATOMS: atom_id res chain seq x y z
N MET A 1 11.10 -25.65 -9.63
CA MET A 1 11.66 -24.75 -8.62
C MET A 1 10.87 -23.45 -8.69
N GLN A 2 9.84 -23.28 -7.86
CA GLN A 2 9.08 -22.03 -7.88
C GLN A 2 9.81 -21.06 -6.95
N ASN A 3 10.60 -20.15 -7.52
CA ASN A 3 11.14 -19.02 -6.80
C ASN A 3 9.94 -18.25 -6.23
N ALA A 4 9.67 -18.41 -4.94
CA ALA A 4 8.71 -17.57 -4.25
C ALA A 4 9.29 -16.15 -4.27
N GLN A 5 8.86 -15.35 -5.24
CA GLN A 5 9.20 -13.93 -5.34
C GLN A 5 8.42 -13.23 -4.23
N GLU A 6 9.02 -13.20 -3.04
CA GLU A 6 8.44 -12.53 -1.88
C GLU A 6 9.04 -11.13 -1.77
N GLN A 7 8.21 -10.10 -1.77
CA GLN A 7 8.64 -8.72 -1.65
C GLN A 7 8.11 -8.10 -0.37
N TRP A 8 8.88 -7.21 0.23
CA TRP A 8 8.39 -6.43 1.36
C TRP A 8 7.53 -5.29 0.85
N LEU A 9 6.36 -5.09 1.49
CA LEU A 9 5.53 -3.94 1.21
C LEU A 9 6.30 -2.69 1.64
N LEU A 10 6.43 -1.73 0.74
CA LEU A 10 7.04 -0.43 1.00
C LEU A 10 5.94 0.62 1.15
N CYS A 11 6.12 1.57 2.06
CA CYS A 11 5.15 2.66 2.19
C CYS A 11 5.13 3.51 0.91
N PRO A 12 3.96 3.76 0.28
CA PRO A 12 3.90 4.51 -0.97
C PRO A 12 4.28 6.00 -0.84
N VAL A 13 4.40 6.52 0.39
CA VAL A 13 4.72 7.95 0.64
C VAL A 13 6.21 8.15 0.93
N CYS A 14 6.82 7.27 1.72
CA CYS A 14 8.22 7.43 2.13
C CYS A 14 9.14 6.28 1.70
N ASN A 15 8.62 5.30 0.96
CA ASN A 15 9.30 4.09 0.53
C ASN A 15 9.94 3.27 1.66
N HIS A 16 9.53 3.51 2.91
CA HIS A 16 10.07 2.81 4.06
C HIS A 16 9.55 1.37 4.11
N LYS A 17 10.45 0.46 4.47
CA LYS A 17 10.12 -0.96 4.65
C LYS A 17 9.04 -1.12 5.72
N THR A 18 7.97 -1.82 5.39
CA THR A 18 6.92 -2.19 6.36
C THR A 18 7.15 -3.61 6.87
N ARG A 19 6.37 -4.02 7.86
CA ARG A 19 6.44 -5.38 8.45
C ARG A 19 5.69 -6.43 7.64
N ILE A 20 5.12 -6.05 6.50
CA ILE A 20 4.25 -6.91 5.68
C ILE A 20 5.09 -7.49 4.54
N LYS A 21 5.13 -8.82 4.46
CA LYS A 21 5.74 -9.55 3.35
C LYS A 21 4.63 -9.99 2.40
N LEU A 22 4.76 -9.63 1.13
CA LEU A 22 3.82 -9.94 0.08
C LEU A 22 4.34 -11.10 -0.75
N ARG A 23 3.43 -11.99 -1.12
CA ARG A 23 3.66 -13.08 -2.05
C ARG A 23 2.91 -12.81 -3.35
N GLN A 24 3.25 -13.54 -4.40
CA GLN A 24 2.67 -13.34 -5.72
C GLN A 24 1.16 -13.65 -5.76
N ASP A 25 0.72 -14.56 -4.90
CA ASP A 25 -0.68 -14.96 -4.66
C ASP A 25 -1.39 -14.09 -3.59
N THR A 26 -0.69 -13.15 -2.95
CA THR A 26 -1.28 -12.32 -1.90
C THR A 26 -2.12 -11.20 -2.51
N VAL A 27 -3.41 -11.20 -2.16
CA VAL A 27 -4.36 -10.11 -2.44
C VAL A 27 -4.82 -9.52 -1.12
N ILE A 28 -4.71 -8.20 -0.97
CA ILE A 28 -5.16 -7.48 0.22
C ILE A 28 -5.99 -6.30 -0.24
N GLU A 29 -7.22 -6.20 0.24
CA GLU A 29 -8.11 -5.09 -0.07
C GLU A 29 -8.34 -4.22 1.16
N ARG A 30 -8.39 -2.90 0.97
CA ARG A 30 -8.68 -1.90 2.02
C ARG A 30 -7.78 -2.03 3.25
N LEU A 31 -6.50 -2.32 3.05
CA LEU A 31 -5.53 -2.42 4.14
C LEU A 31 -5.21 -1.02 4.69
N PRO A 32 -5.50 -0.72 5.97
CA PRO A 32 -5.02 0.51 6.60
C PRO A 32 -3.51 0.37 6.87
N LEU A 33 -2.71 1.05 6.05
CA LEU A 33 -1.27 1.11 6.22
C LEU A 33 -0.89 2.35 7.02
N TYR A 34 -0.66 2.17 8.32
CA TYR A 34 -0.10 3.22 9.17
C TYR A 34 1.41 3.34 8.96
N CYS A 35 1.87 4.54 8.61
CA CYS A 35 3.29 4.82 8.49
C CYS A 35 3.77 5.71 9.66
N PRO A 36 4.64 5.23 10.57
CA PRO A 36 5.13 6.03 11.70
C PRO A 36 6.00 7.21 11.25
N LYS A 37 6.65 7.13 10.07
CA LYS A 37 7.43 8.24 9.48
C LYS A 37 6.51 9.34 8.96
N CYS A 38 5.44 8.98 8.26
CA CYS A 38 4.49 9.95 7.70
C CYS A 38 3.43 10.40 8.71
N ARG A 39 3.26 9.65 9.82
CA ARG A 39 2.20 9.84 10.84
C ARG A 39 0.80 9.94 10.24
N LYS A 40 0.56 9.15 9.19
CA LYS A 40 -0.72 9.07 8.48
C LYS A 40 -1.04 7.62 8.22
N GLU A 41 -2.33 7.32 8.22
CA GLU A 41 -2.88 6.06 7.76
C GLU A 41 -3.30 6.21 6.29
N ILE A 42 -3.03 5.19 5.49
CA ILE A 42 -3.33 5.17 4.06
C ILE A 42 -4.02 3.86 3.77
N LEU A 43 -5.22 3.91 3.19
CA LEU A 43 -5.82 2.71 2.65
C LEU A 43 -5.12 2.30 1.36
N VAL A 44 -4.61 1.07 1.34
CA VAL A 44 -3.97 0.48 0.16
C VAL A 44 -4.62 -0.85 -0.20
N ASN A 45 -4.76 -1.07 -1.49
CA ASN A 45 -5.00 -2.38 -2.09
C ASN A 45 -3.65 -2.96 -2.53
N VAL A 46 -3.48 -4.26 -2.38
CA VAL A 46 -2.31 -4.97 -2.86
C VAL A 46 -2.77 -6.14 -3.69
N GLU A 47 -2.29 -6.22 -4.93
CA GLU A 47 -2.60 -7.32 -5.82
C GLU A 47 -1.35 -7.67 -6.62
N GLN A 48 -0.96 -8.95 -6.66
CA GLN A 48 0.20 -9.43 -7.42
C GLN A 48 1.48 -8.60 -7.16
N LEU A 49 1.79 -8.31 -5.89
CA LEU A 49 2.93 -7.48 -5.44
C LEU A 49 2.85 -5.99 -5.83
N LYS A 50 1.75 -5.52 -6.43
CA LYS A 50 1.51 -4.10 -6.73
C LYS A 50 0.69 -3.46 -5.62
N ILE A 51 1.13 -2.28 -5.17
CA ILE A 51 0.45 -1.49 -4.15
C ILE A 51 -0.33 -0.39 -4.85
N MET A 52 -1.65 -0.38 -4.67
CA MET A 52 -2.59 0.62 -5.17
C MET A 52 -3.11 1.43 -3.99
N ILE A 53 -3.09 2.76 -4.09
CA ILE A 53 -3.57 3.63 -3.02
C ILE A 53 -5.05 3.88 -3.25
N ILE A 54 -5.90 3.47 -2.30
CA ILE A 54 -7.36 3.69 -2.33
C ILE A 54 -7.67 5.09 -1.80
N LYS A 55 -6.90 6.09 -2.21
CA LYS A 55 -7.29 7.47 -1.93
C LYS A 55 -8.68 7.62 -2.53
N GLU A 56 -9.65 7.89 -1.68
CA GLU A 56 -10.85 8.59 -2.10
C GLU A 56 -10.34 9.78 -2.93
N PRO A 57 -10.82 9.97 -4.17
CA PRO A 57 -10.41 11.12 -4.95
C PRO A 57 -10.69 12.32 -4.05
N ASP A 58 -9.60 13.03 -3.74
CA ASP A 58 -9.61 14.34 -3.12
C ASP A 58 -10.84 15.05 -3.66
N ALA A 59 -11.83 15.25 -2.79
CA ALA A 59 -13.02 16.00 -3.13
C ALA A 59 -12.46 17.33 -3.61
N GLN A 60 -12.42 17.51 -4.94
CA GLN A 60 -12.10 18.78 -5.56
C GLN A 60 -13.16 19.73 -5.02
N THR A 61 -12.82 20.39 -3.92
CA THR A 61 -13.61 21.50 -3.45
C THR A 61 -13.25 22.56 -4.47
N GLN A 62 -14.05 22.60 -5.53
CA GLN A 62 -14.00 23.60 -6.57
C GLN A 62 -14.26 24.92 -5.85
N SER A 63 -13.19 25.59 -5.45
CA SER A 63 -13.27 26.95 -4.91
C SER A 63 -13.98 27.79 -5.96
N ARG A 64 -15.16 28.29 -5.60
CA ARG A 64 -15.97 29.20 -6.39
C ARG A 64 -15.77 30.62 -5.89
#